data_AF-A0A1I0U9R2-F1
#
_entry.id   AF-A0A1I0U9R2-F1
#
_cell.length_a   1.000
_cell.length_b   1.000
_cell.length_c   1.000
_cell.angle_alpha   90.00
_cell.angle_beta   90.00
_cell.angle_gamma   90.00
#
_symmetry.space_group_name_H-M   'P 1'
#
loop_
_entity.id
_entity.type
_entity.pdbx_description
1 polymer ?
#
loop_
_entity_poly.entity_id
_entity_poly.type
_entity_poly.pdbx_seq_one_letter_code
_entity_poly.pdbx_strand_id
1 'polypeptide(L)'
;MPDVVKPRFKIGDPEVQDLGSFLTAVPLANGTVANLPGGQNGLTNHLAQAILNWQANVVYDQGEWVTRFDIEVTPDFGEIEIRSIGDDEAFRLMHRPTGIVALEETREAALRSLKHKVRAHERDARDGDNGDGN
;
A
#
# COMPACT_ATOMS: atom_id res chain seq x y z
N MET A 1 -8.26 7.37 16.78
CA MET A 1 -8.48 6.93 15.39
C MET A 1 -7.15 7.09 14.68
N PRO A 2 -6.58 6.05 14.05
CA PRO A 2 -5.32 6.21 13.33
C PRO A 2 -5.51 7.25 12.23
N ASP A 3 -4.54 8.14 12.06
CA ASP A 3 -4.57 9.15 11.00
C ASP A 3 -4.60 8.43 9.64
N VAL A 4 -5.70 8.64 8.89
CA VAL A 4 -5.82 8.11 7.53
C VAL A 4 -4.76 8.80 6.69
N VAL A 5 -3.72 8.06 6.31
CA VAL A 5 -2.70 8.54 5.39
C VAL A 5 -3.39 8.86 4.07
N LYS A 6 -3.23 10.10 3.60
CA LYS A 6 -3.80 10.57 2.33
C LYS A 6 -2.68 10.74 1.31
N PRO A 7 -2.96 10.60 0.02
CA PRO A 7 -1.98 10.94 -1.00
C PRO A 7 -1.61 12.42 -0.86
N ARG A 8 -0.31 12.70 -0.91
CA ARG A 8 0.22 14.06 -0.94
C ARG A 8 -0.10 14.73 -2.27
N PHE A 9 0.08 13.99 -3.36
CA PHE A 9 -0.21 14.45 -4.72
C PHE A 9 -1.46 13.79 -5.28
N LYS A 10 -2.32 14.58 -5.91
CA LYS A 10 -3.56 14.18 -6.57
C LYS A 10 -3.40 14.25 -8.09
N ILE A 11 -4.21 13.50 -8.82
CA ILE A 11 -4.19 13.46 -10.29
C ILE A 11 -4.27 14.86 -10.91
N GLY A 12 -5.04 15.77 -10.32
CA GLY A 12 -5.21 17.13 -10.85
C GLY A 12 -4.07 18.10 -10.53
N ASP A 13 -3.07 17.70 -9.76
CA ASP A 13 -1.99 18.61 -9.34
C ASP A 13 -1.06 18.91 -10.53
N PRO A 14 -0.55 20.16 -10.67
CA PRO A 14 0.29 20.55 -11.80
C PRO A 14 1.53 19.65 -11.97
N GLU A 15 2.20 19.29 -10.87
CA GLU A 15 3.39 18.44 -10.89
C GLU A 15 3.09 17.04 -11.45
N VAL A 16 1.90 16.52 -11.18
CA VAL A 16 1.42 15.24 -11.71
C VAL A 16 1.16 15.33 -13.20
N GLN A 17 0.56 16.43 -13.67
CA GLN A 17 0.29 16.66 -15.10
C GLN A 17 1.59 16.85 -15.89
N ASP A 18 2.55 17.60 -15.35
CA ASP A 18 3.84 17.85 -16.00
C ASP A 18 4.64 16.56 -16.13
N LEU A 19 4.75 15.78 -15.05
CA LEU A 19 5.41 14.48 -15.08
C LEU A 19 4.65 13.48 -15.97
N GLY A 20 3.32 13.48 -15.92
CA GLY A 20 2.49 12.64 -16.78
C GLY A 20 2.70 12.94 -18.26
N SER A 21 2.82 14.22 -18.63
CA SER A 21 3.17 14.66 -19.98
C SER A 21 4.56 14.19 -20.39
N PHE A 22 5.57 14.36 -19.53
CA PHE A 22 6.91 13.83 -19.76
C PHE A 22 6.89 12.31 -20.03
N LEU A 23 6.16 11.54 -19.23
CA LEU A 23 6.05 10.08 -19.38
C LEU A 23 5.41 9.64 -20.71
N THR A 24 4.60 10.50 -21.36
CA THR A 24 4.07 10.20 -22.70
C THR A 24 5.14 10.27 -23.80
N ALA A 25 6.12 11.16 -23.63
CA ALA A 25 7.08 11.53 -24.67
C ALA A 25 8.50 11.02 -24.40
N VAL A 26 8.75 10.41 -23.24
CA VAL A 26 10.09 9.96 -22.84
C VAL A 26 10.64 8.90 -23.81
N PRO A 27 11.88 9.05 -24.29
CA PRO A 27 12.54 8.04 -25.10
C PRO A 27 12.90 6.83 -24.24
N LEU A 28 12.67 5.64 -24.78
CA LEU A 28 13.05 4.36 -24.22
C LEU A 28 14.46 3.97 -24.69
N ALA A 29 15.09 3.03 -23.99
CA ALA A 29 16.44 2.56 -24.30
C ALA A 29 16.61 1.97 -25.71
N ASN A 30 15.51 1.54 -26.33
CA ASN A 30 15.45 1.02 -27.71
C ASN A 30 15.26 2.13 -28.78
N GLY A 31 15.31 3.41 -28.38
CA GLY A 31 15.15 4.55 -29.29
C GLY A 31 13.70 4.86 -29.70
N THR A 32 12.72 4.14 -29.17
CA THR A 32 11.30 4.46 -29.36
C THR A 32 10.79 5.38 -28.25
N VAL A 33 9.55 5.85 -28.36
CA VAL A 33 8.87 6.56 -27.25
C VAL A 33 7.94 5.61 -26.50
N ALA A 34 7.65 5.89 -25.24
CA ALA A 34 6.78 5.05 -24.42
C ALA A 34 5.35 4.93 -24.96
N ASN A 35 4.82 6.01 -25.57
CA ASN A 35 3.47 6.08 -26.15
C ASN A 35 2.36 5.55 -25.22
N LEU A 36 2.50 5.81 -23.92
CA LEU A 36 1.51 5.43 -22.92
C LEU A 36 0.29 6.35 -23.03
N PRO A 37 -0.94 5.85 -22.78
CA PRO A 37 -2.15 6.68 -22.83
C PRO A 37 -2.04 7.91 -21.92
N GLY A 38 -2.06 9.09 -22.54
CA GLY A 38 -1.99 10.38 -21.86
C GLY A 38 -3.35 11.03 -21.58
N GLY A 39 -3.32 12.29 -21.14
CA GLY A 39 -4.51 13.09 -20.79
C GLY A 39 -4.80 13.09 -19.29
N GLN A 40 -5.75 13.93 -18.84
CA GLN A 40 -6.03 14.16 -17.41
C GLN A 40 -6.28 12.87 -16.61
N ASN A 41 -6.94 11.88 -17.22
CA ASN A 41 -7.22 10.56 -16.64
C ASN A 41 -6.42 9.44 -17.33
N GLY A 42 -5.33 9.81 -18.03
CA GLY A 42 -4.46 8.87 -18.71
C GLY A 42 -3.64 8.05 -17.71
N LEU A 43 -3.20 6.88 -18.15
CA LEU A 43 -2.33 6.00 -17.37
C LEU A 43 -1.06 6.73 -16.90
N THR A 44 -0.53 7.65 -17.72
CA THR A 44 0.68 8.41 -17.36
C THR A 44 0.48 9.32 -16.15
N ASN A 45 -0.70 9.89 -15.94
CA ASN A 45 -1.00 10.71 -14.78
C ASN A 45 -1.15 9.87 -13.50
N HIS A 46 -1.71 8.66 -13.61
CA HIS A 46 -1.73 7.71 -12.49
C HIS A 46 -0.31 7.25 -12.12
N LEU A 47 0.53 6.97 -13.11
CA LEU A 47 1.95 6.64 -12.89
C LEU A 47 2.70 7.81 -12.26
N ALA A 48 2.51 9.03 -12.77
CA ALA A 48 3.11 10.24 -12.21
C ALA A 48 2.69 10.47 -10.76
N GLN A 49 1.39 10.33 -10.45
CA GLN A 49 0.87 10.40 -9.08
C GLN A 49 1.55 9.37 -8.18
N ALA A 50 1.67 8.11 -8.62
CA ALA A 50 2.31 7.06 -7.85
C ALA A 50 3.80 7.36 -7.58
N ILE A 51 4.54 7.80 -8.59
CA ILE A 51 5.97 8.15 -8.48
C ILE A 51 6.17 9.30 -7.48
N LEU A 52 5.39 10.37 -7.60
CA LEU A 52 5.52 11.55 -6.74
C LEU A 52 5.13 11.23 -5.29
N ASN A 53 4.07 10.45 -5.07
CA ASN A 53 3.71 10.01 -3.72
C ASN A 53 4.78 9.08 -3.12
N TRP A 54 5.35 8.16 -3.92
CA TRP A 54 6.44 7.28 -3.48
C TRP A 54 7.65 8.08 -2.97
N GLN A 55 8.04 9.12 -3.72
CA GLN A 55 9.10 10.04 -3.32
C GLN A 55 8.75 10.80 -2.04
N ALA A 56 7.46 11.08 -1.82
CA ALA A 56 6.93 11.73 -0.62
C ALA A 56 6.64 10.79 0.56
N ASN A 57 7.19 9.57 0.57
CA ASN A 57 6.99 8.58 1.63
C ASN A 57 5.53 8.11 1.79
N VAL A 58 4.73 8.16 0.73
CA VAL A 58 3.32 7.72 0.71
C VAL A 58 3.10 6.73 -0.43
N VAL A 59 2.56 5.55 -0.14
CA VAL A 59 2.41 4.45 -1.11
C VAL A 59 0.98 3.92 -1.08
N TYR A 60 0.45 3.53 -2.23
CA TYR A 60 -0.83 2.85 -2.31
C TYR A 60 -0.61 1.35 -2.20
N ASP A 61 -1.11 0.75 -1.12
CA ASP A 61 -1.00 -0.68 -0.84
C ASP A 61 -2.38 -1.24 -0.55
N GLN A 62 -2.76 -2.31 -1.27
CA GLN A 62 -3.98 -3.08 -1.01
C GLN A 62 -5.30 -2.29 -0.89
N GLY A 63 -5.42 -1.15 -1.57
CA GLY A 63 -6.63 -0.33 -1.59
C GLY A 63 -6.57 0.91 -0.69
N GLU A 64 -5.52 1.04 0.12
CA GLU A 64 -5.31 2.17 1.03
C GLU A 64 -3.97 2.87 0.78
N TRP A 65 -3.89 4.14 1.16
CA TRP A 65 -2.62 4.85 1.20
C TRP A 65 -1.97 4.61 2.58
N VAL A 66 -0.68 4.30 2.57
CA VAL A 66 0.15 4.04 3.76
C VAL A 66 1.48 4.77 3.63
N THR A 67 2.27 4.85 4.70
CA THR A 67 3.62 5.42 4.57
C THR A 67 4.56 4.42 3.91
N ARG A 68 5.57 4.90 3.16
CA ARG A 68 6.57 4.00 2.55
C ARG A 68 7.37 3.26 3.64
N PHE A 69 7.65 3.95 4.75
CA PHE A 69 8.22 3.33 5.94
C PHE A 69 7.43 2.08 6.36
N ASP A 70 6.10 2.15 6.46
CA ASP A 70 5.27 0.98 6.82
C ASP A 70 5.47 -0.24 5.91
N ILE A 71 5.80 -0.02 4.63
CA ILE A 71 6.12 -1.10 3.68
C ILE A 71 7.55 -1.59 3.86
N GLU A 72 8.51 -0.67 3.97
CA GLU A 72 9.94 -0.96 4.07
C GLU A 72 10.31 -1.66 5.39
N VAL A 73 9.62 -1.33 6.49
CA VAL A 73 9.80 -2.00 7.80
C VAL A 73 8.79 -3.11 8.06
N THR A 74 8.09 -3.61 7.03
CA THR A 74 7.48 -4.95 7.10
C THR A 74 8.45 -5.97 6.47
N PRO A 75 9.53 -6.41 7.16
CA PRO A 75 10.23 -7.62 6.73
C PRO A 75 9.26 -8.80 6.85
N ASP A 76 9.48 -9.82 6.02
CA ASP A 76 8.72 -11.07 5.89
C ASP A 76 7.55 -11.17 6.86
N PHE A 77 6.30 -11.05 6.36
CA PHE A 77 5.03 -10.95 7.13
C PHE A 77 4.75 -12.18 8.03
N GLY A 78 5.77 -12.98 8.33
CA GLY A 78 5.72 -14.12 9.20
C GLY A 78 4.98 -15.29 8.57
N GLU A 79 4.97 -16.39 9.31
CA GLU A 79 4.18 -17.55 8.94
C GLU A 79 2.68 -17.25 9.15
N ILE A 80 1.90 -17.45 8.10
CA ILE A 80 0.44 -17.33 8.14
C ILE A 80 -0.18 -18.72 8.14
N GLU A 81 -1.01 -19.01 9.13
CA GLU A 81 -1.87 -20.18 9.10
C GLU A 81 -3.19 -19.84 8.40
N ILE A 82 -3.55 -20.63 7.38
CA ILE A 82 -4.79 -20.46 6.60
C ILE A 82 -5.71 -21.64 6.89
N ARG A 83 -6.96 -21.35 7.25
CA ARG A 83 -8.03 -22.36 7.34
C ARG A 83 -9.25 -21.88 6.57
N SER A 84 -9.79 -22.73 5.70
CA SER A 84 -11.13 -22.52 5.16
C SER A 84 -12.19 -23.03 6.15
N ILE A 85 -13.35 -22.39 6.14
CA ILE A 85 -14.50 -22.70 6.99
C ILE A 85 -15.69 -22.89 6.05
N GLY A 86 -16.39 -24.02 6.20
CA GLY A 86 -17.60 -24.34 5.42
C GLY A 86 -17.37 -24.37 3.92
N ASP A 87 -16.60 -25.35 3.41
CA ASP A 87 -16.37 -25.52 1.96
C ASP A 87 -16.01 -24.22 1.19
N ASP A 88 -15.06 -23.46 1.75
CA ASP A 88 -14.58 -22.17 1.22
C ASP A 88 -15.58 -20.99 1.28
N GLU A 89 -16.62 -21.07 2.11
CA GLU A 89 -17.51 -19.94 2.42
C GLU A 89 -16.80 -18.81 3.17
N ALA A 90 -15.78 -19.13 3.98
CA ALA A 90 -14.95 -18.14 4.65
C ALA A 90 -13.51 -18.62 4.88
N PHE A 91 -12.59 -17.65 4.96
CA PHE A 91 -11.16 -17.88 5.17
C PHE A 91 -10.71 -17.23 6.47
N ARG A 92 -10.25 -18.07 7.41
CA ARG A 92 -9.59 -17.65 8.65
C ARG A 92 -8.09 -17.68 8.47
N LEU A 93 -7.47 -16.50 8.50
CA LEU A 93 -6.02 -16.33 8.46
C LEU A 93 -5.51 -15.92 9.83
N MET A 94 -4.43 -16.53 10.30
CA MET A 94 -3.75 -16.17 11.55
C MET A 94 -2.29 -15.86 11.28
N HIS A 95 -1.82 -14.71 11.73
CA HIS A 95 -0.41 -14.38 11.76
C HIS A 95 0.21 -15.07 12.99
N ARG A 96 1.02 -16.13 12.79
CA ARG A 96 1.54 -16.93 13.91
C ARG A 96 2.39 -16.12 14.90
N PRO A 97 3.29 -15.21 14.47
CA PRO A 97 4.12 -14.45 15.40
C PRO A 97 3.33 -13.59 16.38
N THR A 98 2.23 -12.97 15.95
CA THR A 98 1.44 -12.07 16.80
C THR A 98 0.14 -12.69 17.32
N GLY A 99 -0.26 -13.86 16.80
CA GLY A 99 -1.55 -14.51 17.12
C GLY A 99 -2.78 -13.78 16.56
N ILE A 100 -2.61 -12.70 15.80
CA ILE A 100 -3.70 -11.89 15.23
C ILE A 100 -4.44 -12.71 14.17
N VAL A 101 -5.77 -12.58 14.14
CA VAL A 101 -6.65 -13.33 13.23
C VAL A 101 -7.50 -12.39 12.37
N ALA A 102 -7.66 -12.76 11.10
CA ALA A 102 -8.66 -12.21 10.20
C ALA A 102 -9.58 -13.32 9.68
N LEU A 103 -10.85 -12.97 9.50
CA LEU A 103 -11.88 -13.86 8.96
C LEU A 103 -12.66 -13.06 7.93
N GLU A 104 -12.63 -13.49 6.68
CA GLU A 104 -13.34 -12.83 5.58
C GLU A 104 -13.83 -13.88 4.57
N GLU A 105 -14.79 -13.51 3.73
CA GLU A 105 -15.39 -14.38 2.70
C GLU A 105 -14.39 -14.82 1.62
N THR A 106 -13.33 -14.04 1.39
CA THR A 106 -12.29 -14.38 0.40
C THR A 106 -10.90 -14.38 1.03
N ARG A 107 -10.03 -15.24 0.51
CA ARG A 107 -8.63 -15.32 0.96
C ARG A 107 -7.90 -13.98 0.82
N GLU A 108 -8.13 -13.27 -0.27
CA GLU A 108 -7.50 -11.96 -0.51
C GLU A 108 -7.98 -10.91 0.50
N ALA A 109 -9.29 -10.84 0.75
CA ALA A 109 -9.84 -9.95 1.77
C ALA A 109 -9.28 -10.28 3.16
N ALA A 110 -9.22 -11.57 3.52
CA ALA A 110 -8.67 -12.02 4.80
C ALA A 110 -7.20 -11.65 4.95
N LEU A 111 -6.40 -11.74 3.87
CA LEU A 111 -4.99 -11.35 3.90
C LEU A 111 -4.83 -9.84 4.08
N ARG A 112 -5.65 -9.02 3.39
CA ARG A 112 -5.65 -7.56 3.58
C ARG A 112 -6.02 -7.17 5.02
N SER A 113 -7.11 -7.75 5.51
CA SER A 113 -7.61 -7.55 6.88
C SER A 113 -6.56 -7.95 7.92
N LEU A 114 -5.87 -9.08 7.71
CA LEU A 114 -4.79 -9.54 8.58
C LEU A 114 -3.60 -8.57 8.59
N LYS A 115 -3.13 -8.14 7.41
CA LYS A 115 -2.02 -7.18 7.28
C LYS A 115 -2.32 -5.86 7.97
N HIS A 116 -3.52 -5.33 7.77
CA HIS A 116 -3.95 -4.10 8.42
C HIS A 116 -3.92 -4.22 9.96
N LYS A 117 -4.46 -5.31 10.51
CA LYS A 117 -4.45 -5.57 11.96
C LYS A 117 -3.04 -5.74 12.53
N VAL A 118 -2.17 -6.48 11.84
CA VAL A 118 -0.77 -6.68 12.27
C VAL A 118 0.00 -5.37 12.26
N ARG A 119 -0.15 -4.55 11.20
CA ARG A 119 0.48 -3.23 11.13
C ARG A 119 0.00 -2.29 12.24
N ALA A 120 -1.29 -2.28 12.54
CA ALA A 120 -1.83 -1.49 13.65
C ALA A 120 -1.20 -1.92 14.99
N HIS A 121 -1.13 -3.23 15.24
CA HIS A 121 -0.48 -3.78 16.44
C HIS A 121 1.00 -3.41 16.55
N GLU A 122 1.76 -3.44 15.45
CA GLU A 122 3.18 -3.05 15.45
C GLU A 122 3.40 -1.56 15.71
N ARG A 123 2.49 -0.69 15.24
CA ARG A 123 2.54 0.75 15.55
C ARG A 123 2.29 0.98 17.03
N ASP A 124 1.22 0.39 17.56
CA ASP A 124 0.87 0.51 18.97
C ASP A 124 2.00 0.02 19.89
N ALA A 125 2.64 -1.11 19.53
CA ALA A 125 3.78 -1.64 20.28
C ALA A 125 4.99 -0.71 20.31
N ARG A 126 5.25 0.04 19.22
CA ARG A 126 6.35 1.01 19.15
C ARG A 126 6.05 2.29 19.92
N ASP A 127 4.81 2.75 19.89
CA ASP A 127 4.40 3.98 20.59
C ASP A 127 4.34 3.75 22.12
N GLY A 128 4.05 2.52 22.56
CA GLY A 128 4.03 2.14 23.99
C GLY A 128 5.41 2.02 24.66
N ASP A 129 6.47 1.72 23.90
CA ASP A 129 7.83 1.53 24.44
C ASP A 129 8.54 2.86 24.80
N ASN A 130 8.02 4.00 24.32
CA ASN A 130 8.56 5.33 24.61
C ASN A 130 8.01 5.98 25.90
N GLY A 131 7.23 5.24 26.71
CA GLY A 131 6.46 5.78 27.84
C GLY A 131 7.04 5.63 29.24
N ASP A 132 7.95 4.67 29.49
CA ASP A 132 8.37 4.30 30.86
C ASP A 132 9.82 4.70 31.17
N GLY A 133 10.11 6.00 31.03
CA GLY A 133 11.39 6.60 31.37
C GLY A 133 11.25 7.88 32.20
N ASN A 134 10.80 7.77 33.46
CA ASN A 134 11.09 8.76 34.50
C ASN A 134 11.10 8.15 35.91
#